data_AF-A0A2V4E5H0-F1
#
_entry.id   AF-A0A2V4E5H0-F1
#
_cell.length_a   1.000
_cell.length_b   1.000
_cell.length_c   1.000
_cell.angle_alpha   90.00
_cell.angle_beta   90.00
_cell.angle_gamma   90.00
#
_symmetry.space_group_name_H-M   'P 1'
#
loop_
_entity.id
_entity.type
_entity.pdbx_description
1 polymer ?
#
loop_
_entity_poly.entity_id
_entity_poly.type
_entity_poly.pdbx_seq_one_letter_code
_entity_poly.pdbx_strand_id
1 'polypeptide(L)'
;MNKIIVTITLCISMILTGCQNSGGASSKDVDPTLTKSNSAKFFSKSAWQSCAVGAGIGGIGCVLLGGKTGTCLASAAVGCGVLMGANYYLDTKRAEFADAEMRLDAYIQDVQQNTYEVQAVTETAKAVLDKNLATLKTLNKQIKSQTVNQTQAKNELTQIDANIAYLKDKLSRMQKVEKDWVSIAAQEKQSGVNVSKLDKQINQLHKQIAVLEKQVNLVSQQRSAVKVS
;
A
#
# COMPACT_ATOMS: atom_id res chain seq x y z
N MET A 1 1.95 43.76 37.95
CA MET A 1 0.55 43.27 38.05
C MET A 1 0.27 42.44 36.81
N ASN A 2 -0.09 41.17 37.03
CA ASN A 2 -0.70 40.12 36.17
C ASN A 2 -0.28 40.04 34.68
N LYS A 3 0.54 39.08 34.20
CA LYS A 3 0.34 37.60 34.06
C LYS A 3 -1.00 37.20 33.45
N ILE A 4 -0.99 36.64 32.23
CA ILE A 4 -1.45 35.27 31.90
C ILE A 4 -0.98 34.93 30.47
N ILE A 5 -0.04 33.98 30.42
CA ILE A 5 0.37 33.20 29.25
C ILE A 5 -0.65 32.07 29.15
N VAL A 6 -1.34 31.92 28.01
CA VAL A 6 -2.21 30.77 27.75
C VAL A 6 -1.48 29.82 26.81
N THR A 7 -0.74 28.90 27.43
CA THR A 7 -0.17 27.71 26.82
C THR A 7 -1.28 26.69 26.64
N ILE A 8 -1.74 26.44 25.41
CA ILE A 8 -2.64 25.32 25.12
C ILE A 8 -1.77 24.09 24.85
N THR A 9 -1.37 23.44 25.93
CA THR A 9 -0.81 22.08 25.93
C THR A 9 -1.96 21.14 26.31
N LEU A 10 -2.72 20.65 25.32
CA LEU A 10 -3.75 19.65 25.60
C LEU A 10 -3.19 18.26 25.32
N CYS A 11 -2.76 17.62 26.40
CA CYS A 11 -2.42 16.21 26.50
C CYS A 11 -3.55 15.32 25.94
N ILE A 12 -3.27 14.57 24.87
CA ILE A 12 -4.06 13.40 24.50
C ILE A 12 -3.23 12.17 24.88
N SER A 13 -3.32 11.80 26.14
CA SER A 13 -2.80 10.53 26.66
C SER A 13 -3.93 9.50 26.65
N MET A 14 -3.69 8.41 25.93
CA MET A 14 -4.18 7.05 26.21
C MET A 14 -5.69 6.81 26.24
N ILE A 15 -6.25 6.37 25.11
CA ILE A 15 -7.08 5.16 25.05
C ILE A 15 -6.81 4.46 23.71
N LEU A 16 -5.92 3.48 23.67
CA LEU A 16 -5.90 2.47 22.60
C LEU A 16 -5.78 1.07 23.23
N THR A 17 -6.82 0.69 23.96
CA THR A 17 -7.16 -0.72 24.16
C THR A 17 -8.16 -1.11 23.07
N GLY A 18 -7.78 -2.05 22.20
CA GLY A 18 -8.71 -2.66 21.24
C GLY A 18 -8.14 -2.91 19.85
N CYS A 19 -7.47 -4.05 19.68
CA CYS A 19 -7.83 -5.11 18.74
C CYS A 19 -6.74 -6.19 18.81
N GLN A 20 -6.84 -7.00 19.85
CA GLN A 20 -6.33 -8.36 19.81
C GLN A 20 -7.26 -9.15 18.87
N ASN A 21 -6.67 -10.04 18.07
CA ASN A 21 -7.33 -11.08 17.28
C ASN A 21 -7.87 -10.71 15.88
N SER A 22 -6.95 -10.71 14.91
CA SER A 22 -7.14 -11.42 13.63
C SER A 22 -5.81 -12.09 13.30
N GLY A 23 -5.82 -13.30 12.74
CA GLY A 23 -4.64 -14.15 12.50
C GLY A 23 -3.62 -13.56 11.52
N GLY A 24 -3.03 -12.42 11.85
CA GLY A 24 -1.94 -11.79 11.13
C GLY A 24 -0.62 -12.44 11.51
N ALA A 25 0.19 -12.76 10.51
CA ALA A 25 1.56 -13.20 10.69
C ALA A 25 2.26 -12.33 11.73
N SER A 26 2.90 -12.96 12.72
CA SER A 26 3.77 -12.26 13.66
C SER A 26 4.77 -11.41 12.86
N SER A 27 4.77 -10.10 13.06
CA SER A 27 5.66 -9.17 12.35
C SER A 27 7.15 -9.49 12.52
N LYS A 28 7.47 -10.33 13.52
CA LYS A 28 8.80 -10.88 13.81
C LYS A 28 9.31 -11.84 12.73
N ASP A 29 8.41 -12.55 12.04
CA ASP A 29 8.76 -13.57 11.05
C ASP A 29 8.80 -13.02 9.63
N VAL A 30 8.20 -11.85 9.40
CA VAL A 30 8.22 -11.15 8.11
C VAL A 30 9.62 -10.60 7.84
N ASP A 31 10.12 -10.76 6.62
CA ASP A 31 11.42 -10.22 6.21
C ASP A 31 11.44 -8.69 6.46
N PRO A 32 12.42 -8.17 7.23
CA PRO A 32 12.48 -6.76 7.60
C PRO A 32 12.47 -5.81 6.40
N THR A 33 12.92 -6.27 5.22
CA THR A 33 12.87 -5.50 3.98
C THR A 33 11.44 -5.13 3.60
N LEU A 34 10.46 -6.01 3.88
CA LEU A 34 9.04 -5.76 3.63
C LEU A 34 8.39 -4.82 4.64
N THR A 35 8.94 -4.67 5.85
CA THR A 35 8.31 -3.91 6.93
C THR A 35 9.00 -2.59 7.23
N LYS A 36 10.30 -2.47 6.92
CA LYS A 36 11.12 -1.28 7.19
C LYS A 36 11.36 -0.40 5.96
N SER A 37 10.93 -0.82 4.76
CA SER A 37 11.05 0.01 3.57
C SER A 37 10.19 1.28 3.69
N ASN A 38 10.59 2.34 2.99
CA ASN A 38 9.78 3.56 2.90
C ASN A 38 8.41 3.29 2.26
N SER A 39 8.33 2.33 1.34
CA SER A 39 7.09 1.87 0.70
C SER A 39 6.16 1.10 1.66
N ALA A 40 6.72 0.36 2.63
CA ALA A 40 5.94 -0.33 3.66
C ALA A 40 5.23 0.64 4.62
N LYS A 41 5.83 1.82 4.85
CA LYS A 41 5.21 2.87 5.66
C LYS A 41 3.97 3.40 4.98
N PHE A 42 3.97 3.61 3.66
CA PHE A 42 2.82 4.15 2.93
C PHE A 42 1.54 3.30 3.11
N PHE A 43 1.67 1.97 3.03
CA PHE A 43 0.53 1.06 3.24
C PHE A 43 0.37 0.61 4.70
N SER A 44 1.06 1.24 5.65
CA SER A 44 0.87 0.95 7.08
C SER A 44 -0.49 1.48 7.55
N LYS A 45 -1.08 0.82 8.55
CA LYS A 45 -2.35 1.25 9.15
C LYS A 45 -2.29 2.72 9.62
N SER A 46 -1.13 3.15 10.11
CA SER A 46 -0.84 4.51 10.56
C SER A 46 -0.68 5.52 9.42
N ALA A 47 -0.07 5.16 8.28
CA ALA A 47 -0.03 6.04 7.11
C ALA A 47 -1.41 6.20 6.48
N TRP A 48 -2.19 5.11 6.48
CA TRP A 48 -3.60 5.11 6.09
C TRP A 48 -4.46 6.01 6.99
N GLN A 49 -4.22 5.99 8.31
CA GLN A 49 -4.90 6.85 9.27
C GLN A 49 -4.41 8.31 9.24
N SER A 50 -3.11 8.56 9.03
CA SER A 50 -2.58 9.93 8.88
C SER A 50 -3.02 10.59 7.58
N CYS A 51 -3.42 9.79 6.60
CA CYS A 51 -3.98 10.25 5.35
C CYS A 51 -5.47 10.63 5.44
N ALA A 52 -6.19 10.06 6.40
CA ALA A 52 -7.54 10.47 6.77
C ALA A 52 -7.56 11.79 7.55
N VAL A 53 -6.49 12.08 8.29
CA VAL A 53 -6.33 13.26 9.14
C VAL A 53 -5.27 14.17 8.51
N GLY A 54 -5.65 14.87 7.44
CA GLY A 54 -4.97 16.01 6.80
C GLY A 54 -3.45 16.16 7.00
N ALA A 55 -2.72 16.07 5.89
CA ALA A 55 -1.29 16.38 5.75
C ALA A 55 -0.32 15.41 6.46
N GLY A 56 0.10 14.37 5.74
CA GLY A 56 1.16 13.48 6.20
C GLY A 56 1.90 12.81 5.04
N ILE A 57 3.06 13.37 4.68
CA ILE A 57 4.14 12.76 3.88
C ILE A 57 3.85 12.56 2.36
N GLY A 58 2.97 13.34 1.73
CA GLY A 58 2.80 13.33 0.26
C GLY A 58 3.91 14.05 -0.54
N GLY A 59 4.92 14.63 0.13
CA GLY A 59 5.93 15.47 -0.52
C GLY A 59 7.08 14.74 -1.21
N ILE A 60 7.19 13.41 -1.07
CA ILE A 60 8.38 12.67 -1.57
C ILE A 60 8.29 12.41 -3.08
N GLY A 61 7.10 12.15 -3.64
CA GLY A 61 6.94 11.87 -5.08
C GLY A 61 7.25 13.06 -5.98
N CYS A 62 6.72 14.24 -5.64
CA CYS A 62 6.89 15.45 -6.45
C CYS A 62 8.33 15.99 -6.44
N VAL A 63 9.06 15.84 -5.32
CA VAL A 63 10.48 16.21 -5.24
C VAL A 63 11.37 15.20 -5.97
N LEU A 64 11.05 13.90 -5.92
CA LEU A 64 11.81 12.87 -6.66
C LEU A 64 11.64 12.96 -8.18
N LEU A 65 10.54 13.56 -8.67
CA LEU A 65 10.28 13.80 -10.09
C LEU A 65 10.75 15.19 -10.58
N GLY A 66 11.53 15.92 -9.77
CA GLY A 66 12.15 17.20 -10.16
C GLY A 66 11.23 18.44 -10.02
N GLY A 67 10.14 18.33 -9.27
CA GLY A 67 9.22 19.45 -9.01
C GLY A 67 9.78 20.50 -8.04
N LYS A 68 9.30 21.74 -8.15
CA LYS A 68 9.67 22.83 -7.23
C LYS A 68 9.04 22.62 -5.86
N THR A 69 9.84 22.74 -4.80
CA THR A 69 9.47 22.49 -3.39
C THR A 69 8.16 23.18 -2.97
N GLY A 70 7.90 24.40 -3.42
CA GLY A 70 6.69 25.16 -3.08
C GLY A 70 5.39 24.62 -3.72
N THR A 71 5.46 24.04 -4.92
CA THR A 71 4.32 23.41 -5.60
C THR A 71 4.08 22.00 -5.08
N CYS A 72 5.16 21.31 -4.71
CA CYS A 72 5.12 19.96 -4.13
C CYS A 72 4.54 19.90 -2.71
N LEU A 73 4.61 21.01 -1.95
CA LEU A 73 3.99 21.13 -0.63
C LEU A 73 2.47 21.31 -0.72
N ALA A 74 1.97 21.99 -1.75
CA ALA A 74 0.53 22.08 -2.03
C ALA A 74 -0.03 20.72 -2.50
N SER A 75 0.77 19.91 -3.20
CA SER A 75 0.41 18.54 -3.60
C SER A 75 0.66 17.49 -2.51
N ALA A 76 1.20 17.84 -1.34
CA ALA A 76 1.50 16.86 -0.29
C ALA A 76 0.25 16.31 0.43
N ALA A 77 -0.94 16.84 0.12
CA ALA A 77 -2.23 16.28 0.49
C ALA A 77 -2.80 15.30 -0.56
N VAL A 78 -2.16 15.19 -1.73
CA VAL A 78 -2.56 14.40 -2.90
C VAL A 78 -1.77 13.09 -2.85
N GLY A 79 -2.48 11.98 -2.72
CA GLY A 79 -1.93 10.61 -2.68
C GLY A 79 -2.78 9.65 -1.85
N CYS A 80 -3.70 10.19 -1.04
CA CYS A 80 -4.27 9.45 0.06
C CYS A 80 -5.80 9.52 0.19
N GLY A 81 -6.45 10.32 -0.65
CA GLY A 81 -7.85 10.67 -0.47
C GLY A 81 -8.83 9.53 -0.73
N VAL A 82 -8.57 8.65 -1.72
CA VAL A 82 -9.51 7.55 -2.07
C VAL A 82 -9.65 6.50 -0.97
N LEU A 83 -8.68 6.45 -0.04
CA LEU A 83 -8.60 5.44 1.01
C LEU A 83 -9.72 5.53 2.05
N MET A 84 -10.40 6.67 2.12
CA MET A 84 -11.59 6.90 2.96
C MET A 84 -12.87 6.35 2.33
N GLY A 85 -12.79 5.85 1.10
CA GLY A 85 -13.89 5.33 0.31
C GLY A 85 -14.25 6.26 -0.84
N ALA A 86 -14.64 5.64 -1.97
CA ALA A 86 -14.94 6.34 -3.22
C ALA A 86 -15.91 7.52 -3.05
N ASN A 87 -17.03 7.33 -2.35
CA ASN A 87 -18.08 8.34 -2.24
C ASN A 87 -17.64 9.57 -1.41
N TYR A 88 -17.03 9.36 -0.25
CA TYR A 88 -16.57 10.46 0.59
C TYR A 88 -15.52 11.32 -0.13
N TYR A 89 -14.57 10.66 -0.80
CA TYR A 89 -13.53 11.34 -1.55
C TYR A 89 -14.08 12.07 -2.78
N LEU A 90 -15.00 11.43 -3.52
CA LEU A 90 -15.72 12.04 -4.64
C LEU A 90 -16.42 13.33 -4.20
N ASP A 91 -17.21 13.27 -3.13
CA ASP A 91 -17.97 14.40 -2.61
C ASP A 91 -17.05 15.54 -2.16
N THR A 92 -15.95 15.19 -1.48
CA THR A 92 -14.93 16.17 -1.05
C THR A 92 -14.34 16.90 -2.26
N LYS A 93 -13.97 16.16 -3.31
CA LYS A 93 -13.36 16.75 -4.51
C LYS A 93 -14.36 17.53 -5.35
N ARG A 94 -15.64 17.16 -5.36
CA ARG A 94 -16.72 17.96 -5.97
C ARG A 94 -16.97 19.26 -5.22
N ALA A 95 -16.83 19.26 -3.90
CA ALA A 95 -16.91 20.47 -3.09
C ALA A 95 -15.69 21.38 -3.26
N GLU A 96 -14.49 20.80 -3.37
CA GLU A 96 -13.23 21.53 -3.56
C GLU A 96 -13.11 22.13 -4.98
N PHE A 97 -13.55 21.39 -6.00
CA PHE A 97 -13.41 21.78 -7.40
C PHE A 97 -14.79 21.85 -8.08
N ALA A 98 -15.27 23.08 -8.28
CA ALA A 98 -16.48 23.34 -9.06
C ALA A 98 -16.29 22.98 -10.55
N ASP A 99 -15.08 23.13 -11.08
CA ASP A 99 -14.74 22.76 -12.46
C ASP A 99 -14.40 21.27 -12.58
N ALA A 100 -14.98 20.61 -13.59
CA ALA A 100 -14.80 19.19 -13.80
C ALA A 100 -13.40 18.83 -14.34
N GLU A 101 -12.75 19.70 -15.10
CA GLU A 101 -11.42 19.44 -15.64
C GLU A 101 -10.37 19.53 -14.54
N MET A 102 -10.41 20.56 -13.69
CA MET A 102 -9.55 20.68 -12.51
C MET A 102 -9.73 19.50 -11.57
N ARG A 103 -10.97 19.04 -11.36
CA ARG A 103 -11.27 17.87 -10.53
C ARG A 103 -10.70 16.57 -11.13
N LEU A 104 -10.83 16.38 -12.44
CA LEU A 104 -10.24 15.23 -13.14
C LEU A 104 -8.72 15.23 -13.05
N ASP A 105 -8.07 16.39 -13.19
CA ASP A 105 -6.62 16.50 -13.08
C ASP A 105 -6.15 16.14 -11.66
N ALA A 106 -6.92 16.52 -10.62
CA ALA A 106 -6.66 16.07 -9.25
C ALA A 106 -6.77 14.54 -9.11
N TYR A 107 -7.82 13.92 -9.66
CA TYR A 107 -7.95 12.46 -9.67
C TYR A 107 -6.79 11.77 -10.39
N ILE A 108 -6.37 12.30 -11.54
CA ILE A 108 -5.25 11.77 -12.32
C ILE A 108 -3.96 11.80 -11.50
N GLN A 109 -3.67 12.91 -10.82
CA GLN A 109 -2.49 13.04 -9.96
C GLN A 109 -2.53 12.04 -8.80
N ASP A 110 -3.68 11.89 -8.16
CA ASP A 110 -3.86 10.95 -7.05
C ASP A 110 -3.69 9.47 -7.50
N VAL A 111 -4.26 9.07 -8.66
CA VAL A 111 -4.07 7.71 -9.22
C VAL A 111 -2.61 7.47 -9.62
N GLN A 112 -1.93 8.47 -10.18
CA GLN A 112 -0.51 8.39 -10.53
C GLN A 112 0.35 8.14 -9.29
N GLN A 113 0.08 8.88 -8.22
CA GLN A 113 0.76 8.71 -6.94
C GLN A 113 0.57 7.29 -6.38
N ASN A 114 -0.66 6.77 -6.39
CA ASN A 114 -0.92 5.38 -6.00
C ASN A 114 -0.21 4.37 -6.91
N THR A 115 -0.10 4.65 -8.20
CA THR A 115 0.65 3.79 -9.13
C THR A 115 2.13 3.74 -8.78
N TYR A 116 2.76 4.87 -8.46
CA TYR A 116 4.16 4.92 -8.03
C TYR A 116 4.39 4.18 -6.72
N GLU A 117 3.45 4.27 -5.77
CA GLU A 117 3.55 3.57 -4.49
C GLU A 117 3.42 2.05 -4.65
N VAL A 118 2.48 1.60 -5.49
CA VAL A 118 2.36 0.17 -5.84
C VAL A 118 3.65 -0.31 -6.51
N GLN A 119 4.23 0.47 -7.42
CA GLN A 119 5.51 0.12 -8.04
C GLN A 119 6.63 -0.01 -7.00
N ALA A 120 6.78 0.95 -6.08
CA ALA A 120 7.81 0.91 -5.04
C ALA A 120 7.65 -0.27 -4.08
N VAL A 121 6.41 -0.63 -3.72
CA VAL A 121 6.14 -1.86 -2.94
C VAL A 121 6.50 -3.10 -3.76
N THR A 122 6.13 -3.13 -5.04
CA THR A 122 6.39 -4.26 -5.93
C THR A 122 7.89 -4.52 -6.09
N GLU A 123 8.68 -3.47 -6.27
CA GLU A 123 10.14 -3.57 -6.35
C GLU A 123 10.76 -4.12 -5.05
N THR A 124 10.27 -3.64 -3.90
CA THR A 124 10.71 -4.14 -2.59
C THR A 124 10.31 -5.61 -2.39
N ALA A 125 9.07 -5.95 -2.75
CA ALA A 125 8.52 -7.30 -2.61
C ALA A 125 9.24 -8.31 -3.52
N LYS A 126 9.64 -7.88 -4.73
CA LYS A 126 10.30 -8.72 -5.71
C LYS A 126 11.56 -9.38 -5.15
N ALA A 127 12.43 -8.63 -4.49
CA ALA A 127 13.67 -9.18 -3.92
C ALA A 127 13.38 -10.27 -2.88
N VAL A 128 12.38 -10.06 -2.03
CA VAL A 128 11.98 -11.01 -0.98
C VAL A 128 11.29 -12.24 -1.59
N LEU A 129 10.43 -12.06 -2.59
CA LEU A 129 9.77 -13.16 -3.30
C LEU A 129 10.77 -14.00 -4.11
N ASP A 130 11.75 -13.38 -4.75
CA ASP A 130 12.82 -14.09 -5.48
C ASP A 130 13.68 -14.91 -4.51
N LYS A 131 14.02 -14.36 -3.34
CA LYS A 131 14.69 -15.08 -2.24
C LYS A 131 13.85 -16.26 -1.75
N ASN A 132 12.56 -16.04 -1.45
CA ASN A 132 11.65 -17.09 -1.01
C ASN A 132 11.57 -18.22 -2.06
N LEU A 133 11.48 -17.88 -3.34
CA LEU A 133 11.45 -18.86 -4.43
C LEU A 133 12.74 -19.68 -4.52
N ALA A 134 13.90 -19.05 -4.32
CA ALA A 134 15.18 -19.75 -4.27
C ALA A 134 15.24 -20.71 -3.07
N THR A 135 14.82 -20.27 -1.89
CA THR A 135 14.74 -21.11 -0.68
C THR A 135 13.83 -22.32 -0.90
N LEU A 136 12.63 -22.12 -1.47
CA LEU A 136 11.71 -23.23 -1.78
C LEU A 136 12.31 -24.24 -2.75
N LYS A 137 13.04 -23.78 -3.78
CA LYS A 137 13.75 -24.66 -4.71
C LYS A 137 14.82 -25.49 -4.01
N THR A 138 15.59 -24.87 -3.12
CA THR A 138 16.62 -25.56 -2.32
C THR A 138 16.01 -26.60 -1.39
N LEU A 139 14.98 -26.21 -0.62
CA LEU A 139 14.27 -27.13 0.28
C LEU A 139 13.68 -28.32 -0.47
N ASN A 140 13.04 -28.08 -1.63
CA ASN A 140 12.49 -29.16 -2.45
C ASN A 140 13.57 -30.15 -2.91
N LYS A 141 14.77 -29.66 -3.28
CA LYS A 141 15.90 -30.54 -3.61
C LYS A 141 16.36 -31.35 -2.39
N GLN A 142 16.54 -30.70 -1.24
CA GLN A 142 16.98 -31.35 0.01
C GLN A 142 15.98 -32.40 0.52
N ILE A 143 14.68 -32.14 0.38
CA ILE A 143 13.62 -33.11 0.73
C ILE A 143 13.71 -34.33 -0.19
N LYS A 144 13.87 -34.12 -1.50
CA LYS A 144 14.03 -35.22 -2.47
C LYS A 144 15.31 -36.04 -2.23
N SER A 145 16.39 -35.41 -1.81
CA SER A 145 17.65 -36.10 -1.45
C SER A 145 17.70 -36.61 -0.01
N GLN A 146 16.63 -36.43 0.78
CA GLN A 146 16.57 -36.82 2.20
C GLN A 146 17.67 -36.18 3.08
N THR A 147 18.18 -35.02 2.67
CA THR A 147 19.24 -34.29 3.39
C THR A 147 18.72 -33.04 4.11
N VAL A 148 17.40 -32.90 4.25
CA VAL A 148 16.77 -31.70 4.81
C VAL A 148 16.98 -31.63 6.32
N ASN A 149 17.46 -30.48 6.80
CA ASN A 149 17.39 -30.18 8.23
C ASN A 149 15.96 -29.72 8.56
N GLN A 150 15.20 -30.55 9.27
CA GLN A 150 13.77 -30.29 9.51
C GLN A 150 13.51 -29.00 10.29
N THR A 151 14.32 -28.72 11.31
CA THR A 151 14.14 -27.51 12.14
C THR A 151 14.39 -26.26 11.32
N GLN A 152 15.48 -26.24 10.56
CA GLN A 152 15.78 -25.12 9.66
C GLN A 152 14.69 -24.96 8.59
N ALA A 153 14.26 -26.05 7.96
CA ALA A 153 13.22 -26.01 6.94
C ALA A 153 11.89 -25.46 7.49
N LYS A 154 11.48 -25.87 8.70
CA LYS A 154 10.28 -25.34 9.36
C LYS A 154 10.38 -23.83 9.60
N ASN A 155 11.54 -23.34 10.05
CA ASN A 155 11.78 -21.90 10.25
C ASN A 155 11.73 -21.12 8.92
N GLU A 156 12.42 -21.60 7.88
CA GLU A 156 12.40 -20.97 6.56
C GLU A 156 10.99 -20.92 5.96
N LEU A 157 10.24 -22.03 6.05
CA LEU A 157 8.86 -22.08 5.58
C LEU A 157 7.94 -21.14 6.37
N THR A 158 8.15 -21.01 7.68
CA THR A 158 7.37 -20.08 8.54
C THR A 158 7.59 -18.63 8.12
N GLN A 159 8.83 -18.22 7.86
CA GLN A 159 9.15 -16.89 7.34
C GLN A 159 8.53 -16.66 5.95
N ILE A 160 8.57 -17.67 5.06
CA ILE A 160 7.96 -17.56 3.73
C ILE A 160 6.43 -17.40 3.84
N ASP A 161 5.78 -18.16 4.73
CA ASP A 161 4.34 -18.06 4.98
C ASP A 161 3.97 -16.68 5.52
N ALA A 162 4.77 -16.13 6.44
CA ALA A 162 4.61 -14.78 6.96
C ALA A 162 4.74 -13.72 5.86
N ASN A 163 5.74 -13.85 4.98
CA ASN A 163 5.96 -12.96 3.84
C ASN A 163 4.78 -13.01 2.84
N ILE A 164 4.29 -14.20 2.50
CA ILE A 164 3.13 -14.38 1.62
C ILE A 164 1.89 -13.73 2.23
N ALA A 165 1.60 -13.98 3.50
CA ALA A 165 0.45 -13.40 4.19
C ALA A 165 0.52 -11.87 4.21
N TYR A 166 1.69 -11.31 4.52
CA TYR A 166 1.91 -9.87 4.52
C TYR A 166 1.64 -9.26 3.12
N LEU A 167 2.18 -9.85 2.07
CA LEU A 167 2.02 -9.33 0.70
C LEU A 167 0.60 -9.51 0.16
N LYS A 168 -0.10 -10.58 0.52
CA LYS A 168 -1.53 -10.76 0.18
C LYS A 168 -2.41 -9.71 0.85
N ASP A 169 -2.13 -9.36 2.10
CA ASP A 169 -2.83 -8.29 2.80
C ASP A 169 -2.65 -6.94 2.09
N LYS A 170 -1.41 -6.61 1.69
CA LYS A 170 -1.13 -5.39 0.91
C LYS A 170 -1.81 -5.40 -0.45
N LEU A 171 -1.77 -6.52 -1.16
CA LEU A 171 -2.40 -6.65 -2.46
C LEU A 171 -3.91 -6.44 -2.40
N SER A 172 -4.59 -7.04 -1.42
CA SER A 172 -6.03 -6.86 -1.20
C SER A 172 -6.40 -5.38 -0.99
N ARG A 173 -5.55 -4.65 -0.26
CA ARG A 173 -5.70 -3.20 -0.06
C ARG A 173 -5.52 -2.40 -1.34
N MET A 174 -4.50 -2.71 -2.15
CA MET A 174 -4.27 -2.07 -3.44
C MET A 174 -5.43 -2.31 -4.42
N GLN A 175 -5.95 -3.54 -4.46
CA GLN A 175 -7.12 -3.90 -5.26
C GLN A 175 -8.38 -3.15 -4.80
N LYS A 176 -8.53 -2.87 -3.49
CA LYS A 176 -9.62 -2.01 -2.99
C LYS A 176 -9.47 -0.58 -3.50
N VAL A 177 -8.28 0.00 -3.44
CA VAL A 177 -7.98 1.34 -3.95
C VAL A 177 -8.31 1.45 -5.43
N GLU A 178 -7.90 0.47 -6.23
CA GLU A 178 -8.24 0.39 -7.66
C GLU A 178 -9.76 0.38 -7.88
N LYS A 179 -10.51 -0.43 -7.12
CA LYS A 179 -11.98 -0.47 -7.19
C LYS A 179 -12.62 0.86 -6.81
N ASP A 180 -12.08 1.54 -5.80
CA ASP A 180 -12.56 2.87 -5.40
C ASP A 180 -12.36 3.89 -6.55
N TRP A 181 -11.22 3.83 -7.26
CA TRP A 181 -10.98 4.65 -8.46
C TRP A 181 -11.91 4.32 -9.62
N VAL A 182 -12.15 3.04 -9.90
CA VAL A 182 -13.11 2.61 -10.92
C VAL A 182 -14.51 3.14 -10.59
N SER A 183 -14.91 3.10 -9.32
CA SER A 183 -16.18 3.65 -8.85
C SER A 183 -16.27 5.17 -9.07
N ILE A 184 -15.22 5.93 -8.74
CA ILE A 184 -15.16 7.38 -8.98
C ILE A 184 -15.28 7.70 -10.46
N ALA A 185 -14.51 7.03 -11.31
CA ALA A 185 -14.56 7.22 -12.76
C ALA A 185 -15.96 6.92 -13.31
N ALA A 186 -16.61 5.86 -12.83
CA ALA A 186 -17.99 5.53 -13.21
C ALA A 186 -18.99 6.63 -12.79
N GLN A 187 -18.87 7.16 -11.58
CA GLN A 187 -19.76 8.21 -11.07
C GLN A 187 -19.57 9.55 -11.80
N GLU A 188 -18.33 9.95 -12.08
CA GLU A 188 -18.04 11.14 -12.90
C GLU A 188 -18.56 10.97 -14.34
N LYS A 189 -18.37 9.79 -14.94
CA LYS A 189 -18.91 9.47 -16.26
C LYS A 189 -20.44 9.56 -16.30
N GLN A 190 -21.12 9.08 -15.27
CA GLN A 190 -22.58 9.23 -15.14
C GLN A 190 -23.02 10.69 -15.01
N SER A 191 -22.18 11.55 -14.45
CA SER A 191 -22.38 13.00 -14.41
C SER A 191 -22.02 13.73 -15.72
N GLY A 192 -21.71 12.99 -16.80
CA GLY A 192 -21.43 13.56 -18.13
C GLY A 192 -19.97 13.97 -18.35
N VAL A 193 -19.07 13.66 -17.41
CA VAL A 193 -17.65 14.03 -17.48
C VAL A 193 -16.86 13.02 -18.33
N ASN A 194 -15.96 13.51 -19.19
CA ASN A 194 -15.07 12.66 -19.99
C ASN A 194 -13.90 12.13 -19.14
N VAL A 195 -14.01 10.88 -18.69
CA VAL A 195 -13.03 10.23 -17.81
C VAL A 195 -11.94 9.45 -18.54
N SER A 196 -11.82 9.54 -19.87
CA SER A 196 -10.89 8.70 -20.67
C SER A 196 -9.42 8.78 -20.21
N LYS A 197 -8.96 9.97 -19.81
CA LYS A 197 -7.61 10.16 -19.25
C LYS A 197 -7.45 9.47 -17.89
N LEU A 198 -8.46 9.57 -17.03
CA LEU A 198 -8.49 8.91 -15.72
C LEU A 198 -8.50 7.38 -15.89
N ASP A 199 -9.35 6.85 -16.76
CA ASP A 199 -9.41 5.41 -17.08
C ASP A 199 -8.06 4.86 -17.53
N LYS A 200 -7.29 5.65 -18.30
CA LYS A 200 -5.94 5.26 -18.71
C LYS A 200 -4.99 5.12 -17.51
N GLN A 201 -5.06 6.04 -16.53
CA GLN A 201 -4.25 5.96 -15.32
C GLN A 201 -4.68 4.79 -14.41
N ILE A 202 -5.99 4.55 -14.27
CA ILE A 202 -6.52 3.41 -13.50
C ILE A 202 -6.03 2.10 -14.12
N ASN A 203 -6.02 1.98 -15.45
CA ASN A 203 -5.45 0.81 -16.14
C ASN A 203 -3.94 0.65 -15.92
N GLN A 204 -3.19 1.74 -15.71
CA GLN A 204 -1.78 1.66 -15.35
C GLN A 204 -1.60 1.15 -13.91
N LEU A 205 -2.40 1.65 -12.97
CA LEU A 205 -2.46 1.14 -11.60
C LEU A 205 -2.77 -0.37 -11.59
N HIS A 206 -3.82 -0.79 -12.31
CA HIS A 206 -4.21 -2.20 -12.46
C HIS A 206 -3.03 -3.09 -12.89
N LYS A 207 -2.30 -2.66 -13.93
CA LYS A 207 -1.15 -3.42 -14.45
C LYS A 207 -0.06 -3.60 -13.39
N GLN A 208 0.22 -2.58 -12.58
CA GLN A 208 1.22 -2.68 -11.51
C GLN A 208 0.76 -3.62 -10.39
N ILE A 209 -0.52 -3.56 -10.00
CA ILE A 209 -1.11 -4.48 -9.03
C ILE A 209 -1.00 -5.94 -9.52
N ALA A 210 -1.34 -6.18 -10.79
CA ALA A 210 -1.27 -7.50 -11.40
C ALA A 210 0.15 -8.10 -11.44
N VAL A 211 1.19 -7.28 -11.57
CA VAL A 211 2.59 -7.73 -11.51
C VAL A 211 2.91 -8.31 -10.13
N LEU A 212 2.57 -7.58 -9.05
CA LEU A 212 2.77 -8.07 -7.69
C LEU A 212 1.95 -9.33 -7.41
N GLU A 213 0.68 -9.32 -7.81
CA GLU A 213 -0.22 -10.47 -7.66
C GLU A 213 0.36 -11.74 -8.27
N LYS A 214 0.86 -11.66 -9.50
CA LYS A 214 1.46 -12.80 -10.20
C LYS A 214 2.66 -13.37 -9.43
N GLN A 215 3.53 -12.52 -8.88
CA GLN A 215 4.70 -12.96 -8.13
C GLN A 215 4.31 -13.62 -6.80
N VAL A 216 3.36 -13.02 -6.07
CA VAL A 216 2.85 -13.58 -4.81
C VAL A 216 2.18 -14.94 -5.05
N ASN A 217 1.40 -15.08 -6.13
CA ASN A 217 0.75 -16.32 -6.50
C ASN A 217 1.76 -17.42 -6.87
N LEU A 218 2.81 -17.07 -7.64
CA LEU A 218 3.88 -18.01 -7.98
C LEU A 218 4.56 -18.57 -6.72
N VAL A 219 4.96 -17.72 -5.78
CA VAL A 219 5.61 -18.15 -4.54
C VAL A 219 4.63 -18.96 -3.67
N SER A 220 3.37 -18.53 -3.58
CA SER A 220 2.33 -19.28 -2.85
C SER A 220 2.14 -20.70 -3.40
N GLN A 221 2.09 -20.85 -4.73
CA GLN A 221 1.95 -22.14 -5.38
C GLN A 221 3.15 -23.04 -5.08
N GLN A 222 4.38 -22.53 -5.23
CA GLN A 222 5.59 -23.29 -4.93
C GLN A 222 5.69 -23.67 -3.46
N ARG A 223 5.30 -22.77 -2.55
CA ARG A 223 5.27 -23.02 -1.11
C ARG A 223 4.33 -24.17 -0.75
N SER A 224 3.16 -24.23 -1.37
CA SER A 224 2.17 -25.31 -1.15
C SER A 224 2.65 -26.70 -1.60
N ALA A 225 3.59 -26.75 -2.54
CA ALA A 225 4.17 -28.00 -3.05
C ALA A 225 5.27 -28.55 -2.13
N VAL A 226 5.87 -27.73 -1.27
CA VAL A 226 6.94 -28.14 -0.34
C VAL A 226 6.33 -28.61 0.98
N LYS A 227 6.50 -29.91 1.29
CA LYS A 227 6.05 -30.53 2.53
C LYS A 227 7.25 -31.06 3.32
N VAL A 228 7.36 -30.67 4.58
CA VAL A 228 8.34 -31.19 5.53
C VAL A 228 7.55 -32.01 6.55
N SER A 229 7.72 -33.33 6.51
CA SER A 229 7.15 -34.29 7.46
C SER A 229 8.00 -34.40 8.71
#